data_AF-A0A6L3EK67-F1
#
_entry.id   AF-A0A6L3EK67-F1
#
_cell.length_a   1.000
_cell.length_b   1.000
_cell.length_c   1.000
_cell.angle_alpha   90.00
_cell.angle_beta   90.00
_cell.angle_gamma   90.00
#
_symmetry.space_group_name_H-M   'P 1'
#
loop_
_entity.id
_entity.type
_entity.pdbx_description
1 polymer ?
#
loop_
_entity_poly.entity_id
_entity_poly.type
_entity_poly.pdbx_seq_one_letter_code
_entity_poly.pdbx_strand_id
1 'polypeptide(L)'
;MRFLKTVAVLVIVVVAGGYGTFKYMNRTAPQLVEPNYFAYFKNQDAVPEGKAGLFITSLIMPETMRNVDFYTLAQKPMQYIPWPMRNMASADRGVQLIDPDRFYEFEPFTPKKLVDPFGNDRDLDGVPYVDKFLRGEVEWVPPRANFHLDHGYFLLPSRTGGMPTVAAKLINKARHYYYMPGKGSVQGTIPHEAGMKLIVDGALERIRQTYGDIPYRWITAEDFGRARAAMYSLLDEGVDTVVLSAPAPVYSHHEEFNGGFKHAMHYIHEWEEKHDKHVKVV
;
A
#
# COMPACT_ATOMS: atom_id res chain seq x y z
N MET A 1 45.43 27.02 14.43
CA MET A 1 44.61 27.73 13.40
C MET A 1 44.36 26.92 12.13
N ARG A 2 45.36 26.29 11.46
CA ARG A 2 45.13 25.52 10.22
C ARG A 2 44.17 24.34 10.40
N PHE A 3 44.36 23.56 11.47
CA PHE A 3 43.49 22.41 11.79
C PHE A 3 42.01 22.81 11.96
N LEU A 4 41.72 23.87 12.75
CA LEU A 4 40.35 24.39 12.89
C LEU A 4 39.74 24.85 11.56
N LYS A 5 40.53 25.46 10.68
CA LYS A 5 40.07 25.84 9.34
C LYS A 5 39.73 24.61 8.49
N THR A 6 40.58 23.57 8.51
CA THR A 6 40.32 22.32 7.79
C THR A 6 39.05 21.63 8.30
N VAL A 7 38.87 21.56 9.62
CA VAL A 7 37.65 20.99 10.23
C VAL A 7 36.42 21.81 9.85
N ALA A 8 36.49 23.14 9.93
CA ALA A 8 35.38 24.01 9.54
C ALA A 8 35.00 23.84 8.06
N VAL A 9 36.00 23.76 7.16
CA VAL A 9 35.77 23.50 5.73
C VAL A 9 35.12 22.13 5.52
N LEU A 10 35.60 21.08 6.19
CA LEU A 10 35.01 19.74 6.09
C LEU A 10 33.55 19.73 6.58
N VAL A 11 33.25 20.38 7.70
CA VAL A 11 31.87 20.50 8.21
C VAL A 11 31.00 21.22 7.19
N ILE A 12 31.47 22.33 6.60
CA ILE A 12 30.71 23.05 5.57
C ILE A 12 30.45 22.17 4.35
N VAL A 13 31.46 21.43 3.87
CA VAL A 13 31.31 20.53 2.72
C VAL A 13 30.31 19.41 3.01
N VAL A 14 30.37 18.81 4.20
CA VAL A 14 29.43 17.74 4.61
C VAL A 14 28.01 18.29 4.74
N VAL A 15 27.83 19.46 5.35
CA VAL A 15 26.51 20.09 5.50
C VAL A 15 25.94 20.51 4.15
N ALA A 16 26.74 21.15 3.30
CA ALA A 16 26.31 21.58 1.97
C ALA A 16 26.00 20.37 1.06
N GLY A 17 26.85 19.34 1.07
CA GLY A 17 26.62 18.10 0.33
C GLY A 17 25.41 17.32 0.84
N GLY A 18 25.23 17.24 2.15
CA GLY A 18 24.06 16.63 2.79
C GLY A 18 22.76 17.38 2.45
N TYR A 19 22.77 18.71 2.53
CA TYR A 19 21.63 19.54 2.15
C TYR A 19 21.33 19.44 0.64
N GLY A 20 22.36 19.48 -0.21
CA GLY A 20 22.23 19.30 -1.65
C GLY A 20 21.61 17.94 -2.00
N THR A 21 22.06 16.87 -1.35
CA THR A 21 21.50 15.52 -1.49
C THR A 21 20.08 15.45 -0.98
N PHE A 22 19.79 16.01 0.20
CA PHE A 22 18.44 16.08 0.74
C PHE A 22 17.49 16.81 -0.22
N LYS A 23 17.89 17.97 -0.75
CA LYS A 23 17.09 18.72 -1.72
C LYS A 23 16.91 17.93 -3.01
N TYR A 24 17.95 17.23 -3.49
CA TYR A 24 17.90 16.39 -4.68
C TYR A 24 16.92 15.21 -4.52
N MET A 25 17.07 14.44 -3.44
CA MET A 25 16.26 13.26 -3.14
C MET A 25 14.79 13.61 -2.81
N ASN A 26 14.53 14.85 -2.39
CA ASN A 26 13.21 15.37 -2.07
C ASN A 26 12.77 16.50 -3.02
N ARG A 27 13.28 16.53 -4.26
CA ARG A 27 12.99 17.60 -5.24
C ARG A 27 11.50 17.82 -5.44
N THR A 28 10.75 16.72 -5.53
CA THR A 28 9.30 16.75 -5.60
C THR A 28 8.81 15.44 -4.99
N ALA A 29 7.94 15.55 -3.98
CA ALA A 29 7.30 14.36 -3.47
C ALA A 29 6.41 13.80 -4.59
N PRO A 30 6.37 12.48 -4.85
CA PRO A 30 5.67 11.91 -6.00
C PRO A 30 4.22 12.39 -6.17
N GLN A 31 3.51 12.66 -5.07
CA GLN A 31 2.14 13.18 -5.02
C GLN A 31 1.98 14.67 -5.41
N LEU A 32 3.09 15.41 -5.52
CA LEU A 32 3.15 16.81 -5.95
C LEU A 32 3.86 16.95 -7.31
N VAL A 33 4.27 15.82 -7.90
CA VAL A 33 4.76 15.82 -9.28
C VAL A 33 3.54 16.01 -10.16
N GLU A 34 3.54 17.10 -10.93
CA GLU A 34 2.56 17.29 -11.99
C GLU A 34 2.52 16.04 -12.90
N PRO A 35 1.34 15.61 -13.35
CA PRO A 35 0.09 16.36 -13.32
C PRO A 35 -0.70 16.21 -12.00
N ASN A 36 -1.31 17.32 -11.56
CA ASN A 36 -2.29 17.33 -10.49
C ASN A 36 -3.63 16.75 -10.99
N TYR A 37 -3.88 15.46 -10.70
CA TYR A 37 -5.10 14.78 -11.16
C TYR A 37 -6.41 15.32 -10.58
N PHE A 38 -6.36 16.08 -9.47
CA PHE A 38 -7.55 16.80 -9.00
C PHE A 38 -7.86 18.02 -9.87
N ALA A 39 -6.83 18.72 -10.34
CA ALA A 39 -7.00 19.81 -11.29
C ALA A 39 -7.46 19.28 -12.66
N TYR A 40 -6.93 18.13 -13.10
CA TYR A 40 -7.43 17.40 -14.28
C TYR A 40 -8.92 17.08 -14.14
N PHE A 41 -9.31 16.40 -13.05
CA PHE A 41 -10.70 16.01 -12.77
C PHE A 41 -11.68 17.19 -12.81
N LYS A 42 -11.27 18.38 -12.35
CA LYS A 42 -12.14 19.58 -12.37
C LYS A 42 -12.36 20.18 -13.75
N ASN A 43 -11.40 20.02 -14.66
CA ASN A 43 -11.37 20.74 -15.93
C ASN A 43 -11.48 19.81 -17.15
N GLN A 44 -11.60 18.50 -16.93
CA GLN A 44 -11.72 17.52 -17.99
C GLN A 44 -13.03 17.69 -18.76
N ASP A 45 -12.98 17.39 -20.07
CA ASP A 45 -14.18 17.23 -20.87
C ASP A 45 -14.83 15.88 -20.54
N ALA A 46 -16.02 15.94 -19.94
CA ALA A 46 -16.72 14.77 -19.44
C ALA A 46 -17.52 13.99 -20.51
N VAL A 47 -17.50 14.42 -21.77
CA VAL A 47 -18.23 13.74 -22.85
C VAL A 47 -17.39 12.59 -23.41
N PRO A 48 -17.82 11.32 -23.32
CA PRO A 48 -17.07 10.21 -23.91
C PRO A 48 -17.04 10.28 -25.44
N GLU A 49 -15.93 9.85 -26.02
CA GLU A 49 -15.72 9.73 -27.46
C GLU A 49 -15.44 8.27 -27.85
N GLY A 50 -15.98 7.84 -28.99
CA GLY A 50 -15.78 6.48 -29.49
C GLY A 50 -16.29 5.39 -28.54
N LYS A 51 -15.60 4.25 -28.49
CA LYS A 51 -15.93 3.13 -27.61
C LYS A 51 -15.49 3.46 -26.17
N ALA A 52 -16.45 3.61 -25.27
CA ALA A 52 -16.16 3.79 -23.84
C ALA A 52 -15.80 2.46 -23.15
N GLY A 53 -14.94 2.53 -22.13
CA GLY A 53 -14.70 1.46 -21.17
C GLY A 53 -14.62 2.01 -19.75
N LEU A 54 -15.01 1.21 -18.76
CA LEU A 54 -15.02 1.64 -17.35
C LEU A 54 -13.85 1.01 -16.58
N PHE A 55 -13.02 1.84 -15.97
CA PHE A 55 -11.98 1.36 -15.06
C PHE A 55 -12.30 1.81 -13.64
N ILE A 56 -12.79 0.87 -12.83
CA ILE A 56 -13.29 1.12 -11.48
C ILE A 56 -12.20 0.71 -10.49
N THR A 57 -11.75 1.67 -9.69
CA THR A 57 -10.74 1.47 -8.65
C THR A 57 -11.30 1.84 -7.28
N SER A 58 -10.98 1.02 -6.28
CA SER A 58 -11.42 1.27 -4.90
C SER A 58 -10.40 0.79 -3.90
N LEU A 59 -10.25 1.49 -2.79
CA LEU A 59 -9.58 0.93 -1.62
C LEU A 59 -10.46 -0.18 -1.05
N ILE A 60 -10.01 -1.43 -1.14
CA ILE A 60 -10.78 -2.61 -0.69
C ILE A 60 -10.00 -3.37 0.37
N MET A 61 -10.61 -3.59 1.53
CA MET A 61 -10.22 -4.69 2.42
C MET A 61 -10.73 -6.03 1.83
N PRO A 62 -9.84 -6.98 1.50
CA PRO A 62 -10.23 -8.19 0.78
C PRO A 62 -11.05 -9.14 1.65
N GLU A 63 -11.93 -9.94 1.04
CA GLU A 63 -12.78 -10.86 1.81
C GLU A 63 -11.98 -11.95 2.51
N THR A 64 -10.96 -12.45 1.83
CA THR A 64 -9.93 -13.34 2.36
C THR A 64 -8.60 -12.62 2.39
N MET A 65 -7.71 -13.02 3.30
CA MET A 65 -6.46 -12.31 3.49
C MET A 65 -5.57 -12.36 2.23
N ARG A 66 -5.23 -11.19 1.68
CA ARG A 66 -4.21 -11.04 0.63
C ARG A 66 -3.05 -10.22 1.19
N ASN A 67 -1.91 -10.86 1.45
CA ASN A 67 -0.74 -10.19 2.06
C ASN A 67 -0.27 -8.98 1.24
N VAL A 68 -0.37 -9.04 -0.09
CA VAL A 68 0.05 -7.95 -0.99
C VAL A 68 -0.73 -6.66 -0.74
N ASP A 69 -2.04 -6.74 -0.52
CA ASP A 69 -2.89 -5.57 -0.23
C ASP A 69 -2.42 -4.85 1.04
N PHE A 70 -2.13 -5.58 2.12
CA PHE A 70 -1.64 -5.01 3.37
C PHE A 70 -0.20 -4.52 3.28
N TYR A 71 0.64 -5.19 2.48
CA TYR A 71 1.99 -4.72 2.20
C TYR A 71 1.94 -3.34 1.52
N THR A 72 1.19 -3.22 0.42
CA THR A 72 1.06 -1.97 -0.34
C THR A 72 0.45 -0.87 0.53
N LEU A 73 -0.61 -1.19 1.29
CA LEU A 73 -1.24 -0.25 2.21
C LEU A 73 -0.25 0.30 3.25
N ALA A 74 0.61 -0.55 3.82
CA ALA A 74 1.65 -0.11 4.75
C ALA A 74 2.74 0.73 4.09
N GLN A 75 2.99 0.55 2.80
CA GLN A 75 3.98 1.33 2.04
C GLN A 75 3.40 2.64 1.50
N LYS A 76 2.09 2.77 1.33
CA LYS A 76 1.46 3.96 0.75
C LYS A 76 1.83 5.26 1.50
N PRO A 77 1.85 5.31 2.84
CA PRO A 77 2.31 6.51 3.56
C PRO A 77 3.77 6.91 3.27
N MET A 78 4.62 5.95 2.86
CA MET A 78 6.03 6.22 2.55
C MET A 78 6.18 7.18 1.37
N GLN A 79 5.18 7.31 0.51
CA GLN A 79 5.18 8.30 -0.57
C GLN A 79 5.24 9.75 -0.04
N TYR A 80 4.72 10.01 1.16
CA TYR A 80 4.68 11.34 1.76
C TYR A 80 5.86 11.64 2.68
N ILE A 81 6.65 10.63 3.04
CA ILE A 81 7.78 10.79 3.97
C ILE A 81 9.03 11.15 3.16
N PRO A 82 9.74 12.24 3.52
CA PRO A 82 10.97 12.63 2.82
C PRO A 82 12.12 11.64 3.11
N TRP A 83 13.06 11.56 2.17
CA TRP A 83 14.36 10.96 2.41
C TRP A 83 15.16 11.80 3.44
N PRO A 84 15.92 11.19 4.37
CA PRO A 84 16.16 9.75 4.54
C PRO A 84 15.16 9.05 5.45
N MET A 85 14.24 9.79 6.08
CA MET A 85 13.29 9.26 7.08
C MET A 85 12.42 8.15 6.50
N ARG A 86 12.06 8.24 5.22
CA ARG A 86 11.33 7.18 4.50
C ARG A 86 12.05 5.85 4.58
N ASN A 87 13.34 5.82 4.29
CA ASN A 87 14.14 4.59 4.29
C ASN A 87 14.24 3.99 5.70
N MET A 88 14.30 4.84 6.73
CA MET A 88 14.31 4.39 8.13
C MET A 88 12.95 3.86 8.58
N ALA A 89 11.86 4.45 8.07
CA ALA A 89 10.49 4.04 8.34
C ALA A 89 10.12 2.73 7.62
N SER A 90 10.64 2.51 6.41
CA SER A 90 10.45 1.28 5.63
C SER A 90 11.52 0.21 5.87
N ALA A 91 12.36 0.36 6.88
CA ALA A 91 13.41 -0.62 7.17
C ALA A 91 12.84 -1.98 7.60
N ASP A 92 13.40 -3.05 7.04
CA ASP A 92 13.32 -4.40 7.59
C ASP A 92 14.32 -4.51 8.73
N ARG A 93 13.82 -4.69 9.95
CA ARG A 93 14.62 -4.75 11.18
C ARG A 93 14.70 -6.16 11.75
N GLY A 94 14.07 -7.13 11.09
CA GLY A 94 13.91 -8.46 11.66
C GLY A 94 12.63 -9.15 11.22
N VAL A 95 12.48 -10.39 11.66
CA VAL A 95 11.21 -11.11 11.54
C VAL A 95 10.26 -10.57 12.60
N GLN A 96 9.18 -9.93 12.16
CA GLN A 96 8.12 -9.48 13.04
C GLN A 96 7.28 -10.68 13.47
N LEU A 97 7.05 -10.80 14.77
CA LEU A 97 6.40 -11.94 15.40
C LEU A 97 5.29 -11.48 16.33
N ILE A 98 4.27 -12.31 16.47
CA ILE A 98 3.15 -12.03 17.37
C ILE A 98 2.60 -13.32 17.99
N ASP A 99 2.02 -13.21 19.19
CA ASP A 99 1.27 -14.31 19.80
C ASP A 99 -0.17 -14.31 19.25
N PRO A 100 -0.63 -15.38 18.58
CA PRO A 100 -1.97 -15.44 17.99
C PRO A 100 -3.13 -15.28 18.99
N ASP A 101 -2.89 -15.53 20.27
CA ASP A 101 -3.90 -15.37 21.33
C ASP A 101 -3.78 -14.03 22.06
N ARG A 102 -2.59 -13.42 22.02
CA ARG A 102 -2.27 -12.13 22.67
C ARG A 102 -1.62 -11.18 21.68
N PHE A 103 -2.33 -10.87 20.60
CA PHE A 103 -1.82 -10.11 19.45
C PHE A 103 -2.00 -8.59 19.58
N TYR A 104 -2.59 -8.09 20.66
CA TYR A 104 -2.83 -6.66 20.85
C TYR A 104 -2.52 -6.26 22.29
N GLU A 105 -1.23 -6.24 22.59
CA GLU A 105 -0.69 -6.04 23.93
C GLU A 105 0.17 -4.78 23.98
N PHE A 106 0.18 -4.10 25.12
CA PHE A 106 0.91 -2.85 25.32
C PHE A 106 2.14 -3.03 26.22
N GLU A 107 2.11 -4.06 27.08
CA GLU A 107 3.15 -4.39 28.04
C GLU A 107 3.83 -5.72 27.67
N PRO A 108 5.12 -5.90 28.03
CA PRO A 108 5.83 -7.16 27.78
C PRO A 108 5.15 -8.34 28.47
N PHE A 109 5.18 -9.50 27.82
CA PHE A 109 4.71 -10.76 28.37
C PHE A 109 5.50 -11.94 27.81
N THR A 110 5.38 -13.09 28.45
CA THR A 110 5.90 -14.37 27.94
C THR A 110 4.91 -14.95 26.94
N PRO A 111 5.22 -15.00 25.63
CA PRO A 111 4.33 -15.57 24.63
C PRO A 111 4.23 -17.08 24.80
N LYS A 112 3.06 -17.64 24.52
CA LYS A 112 2.85 -19.10 24.49
C LYS A 112 3.15 -19.68 23.11
N LYS A 113 2.95 -18.86 22.09
CA LYS A 113 3.24 -19.16 20.69
C LYS A 113 3.68 -17.87 20.01
N LEU A 114 4.53 -17.97 19.01
CA LEU A 114 4.90 -16.86 18.15
C LEU A 114 4.77 -17.30 16.70
N VAL A 115 4.23 -16.43 15.87
CA VAL A 115 4.12 -16.65 14.42
C VAL A 115 4.59 -15.44 13.62
N ASP A 116 5.13 -15.72 12.43
CA ASP A 116 5.53 -14.71 11.44
C ASP A 116 4.32 -14.18 10.64
N PRO A 117 4.50 -13.17 9.76
CA PRO A 117 3.42 -12.57 8.96
C PRO A 117 2.69 -13.55 8.02
N PHE A 118 3.31 -14.70 7.74
CA PHE A 118 2.76 -15.75 6.90
C PHE A 118 2.02 -16.82 7.73
N GLY A 119 2.07 -16.72 9.06
CA GLY A 119 1.44 -17.65 9.99
C GLY A 119 2.31 -18.84 10.36
N ASN A 120 3.59 -18.85 9.98
CA ASN A 120 4.51 -19.92 10.36
C ASN A 120 4.94 -19.74 11.82
N ASP A 121 4.96 -20.82 12.59
CA ASP A 121 5.43 -20.81 13.99
C ASP A 121 6.91 -21.19 14.14
N ARG A 122 7.59 -21.48 13.02
CA ARG A 122 9.00 -21.85 12.95
C ARG A 122 9.76 -20.91 12.03
N ASP A 123 11.02 -20.70 12.37
CA ASP A 123 11.98 -19.98 11.55
C ASP A 123 12.54 -20.90 10.42
N LEU A 124 13.38 -20.33 9.54
CA LEU A 124 13.99 -21.01 8.39
C LEU A 124 14.86 -22.22 8.77
N ASP A 125 15.38 -22.25 10.00
CA ASP A 125 16.13 -23.38 10.57
C ASP A 125 15.22 -24.47 11.17
N GLY A 126 13.90 -24.31 11.07
CA GLY A 126 12.90 -25.22 11.62
C GLY A 126 12.66 -25.06 13.13
N VAL A 127 13.35 -24.13 13.81
CA VAL A 127 13.18 -23.90 15.24
C VAL A 127 11.92 -23.06 15.50
N PRO A 128 11.05 -23.45 16.45
CA PRO A 128 9.91 -22.62 16.85
C PRO A 128 10.32 -21.24 17.35
N TYR A 129 9.62 -20.19 16.93
CA TYR A 129 9.94 -18.83 17.37
C TYR A 129 9.81 -18.64 18.89
N VAL A 130 8.92 -19.38 19.55
CA VAL A 130 8.79 -19.36 21.02
C VAL A 130 10.04 -19.91 21.71
N ASP A 131 10.72 -20.92 21.13
CA ASP A 131 11.96 -21.45 21.68
C ASP A 131 13.11 -20.45 21.52
N LYS A 132 13.11 -19.69 20.42
CA LYS A 132 14.05 -18.58 20.21
C LYS A 132 13.82 -17.44 21.21
N PHE A 133 12.57 -17.14 21.55
CA PHE A 133 12.25 -16.21 22.64
C PHE A 133 12.79 -16.69 23.99
N LEU A 134 12.59 -17.97 24.34
CA LEU A 134 13.10 -18.53 25.59
C LEU A 134 14.64 -18.54 25.67
N ARG A 135 15.33 -18.54 24.52
CA ARG A 135 16.79 -18.39 24.42
C ARG A 135 17.27 -16.93 24.42
N GLY A 136 16.37 -15.97 24.46
CA GLY A 136 16.70 -14.54 24.40
C GLY A 136 17.09 -14.04 23.00
N GLU A 137 16.79 -14.80 21.94
CA GLU A 137 17.05 -14.40 20.56
C GLU A 137 15.95 -13.46 20.01
N VAL A 138 14.75 -13.51 20.59
CA VAL A 138 13.59 -12.67 20.22
C VAL A 138 13.36 -11.63 21.29
N GLU A 139 13.22 -10.37 20.88
CA GLU A 139 13.00 -9.24 21.78
C GLU A 139 11.56 -8.72 21.72
N TRP A 140 11.07 -8.19 22.85
CA TRP A 140 9.84 -7.42 22.88
C TRP A 140 10.09 -5.98 22.43
N VAL A 141 9.27 -5.50 21.49
CA VAL A 141 9.27 -4.11 21.03
C VAL A 141 7.98 -3.44 21.52
N PRO A 142 8.05 -2.43 22.41
CA PRO A 142 6.87 -1.76 22.93
C PRO A 142 6.17 -0.90 21.86
N PRO A 143 4.88 -0.57 22.06
CA PRO A 143 4.20 0.41 21.22
C PRO A 143 4.89 1.78 21.28
N ARG A 144 4.87 2.50 20.16
CA ARG A 144 5.43 3.85 20.10
C ARG A 144 4.42 4.86 20.64
N ALA A 145 4.85 5.67 21.62
CA ALA A 145 4.00 6.68 22.25
C ALA A 145 3.41 7.71 21.26
N ASN A 146 4.09 7.95 20.13
CA ASN A 146 3.65 8.89 19.10
C ASN A 146 2.82 8.26 17.96
N PHE A 147 2.46 6.98 18.05
CA PHE A 147 1.60 6.31 17.07
C PHE A 147 0.26 5.95 17.72
N HIS A 148 -0.82 6.52 17.18
CA HIS A 148 -2.16 6.21 17.66
C HIS A 148 -2.51 4.73 17.39
N LEU A 149 -3.01 4.03 18.41
CA LEU A 149 -3.38 2.59 18.36
C LEU A 149 -2.22 1.65 17.98
N ASP A 150 -0.99 2.06 18.29
CA ASP A 150 0.15 1.16 18.19
C ASP A 150 0.12 0.14 19.32
N HIS A 151 0.53 -1.10 19.02
CA HIS A 151 0.62 -2.20 19.98
C HIS A 151 2.05 -2.75 19.97
N GLY A 152 2.48 -3.39 21.04
CA GLY A 152 3.77 -4.06 21.08
C GLY A 152 3.79 -5.34 20.25
N TYR A 153 4.99 -5.84 19.96
CA TYR A 153 5.21 -7.04 19.17
C TYR A 153 6.58 -7.66 19.49
N PHE A 154 6.84 -8.85 18.97
CA PHE A 154 8.12 -9.52 19.12
C PHE A 154 8.96 -9.40 17.85
N LEU A 155 10.27 -9.28 17.97
CA LEU A 155 11.18 -9.13 16.84
C LEU A 155 12.34 -10.12 16.96
N LEU A 156 12.61 -10.86 15.89
CA LEU A 156 13.86 -11.62 15.74
C LEU A 156 14.84 -10.80 14.88
N PRO A 157 15.85 -10.12 15.46
CA PRO A 157 16.71 -9.20 14.73
C PRO A 157 17.87 -9.89 13.99
N SER A 158 18.10 -11.19 14.21
CA SER A 158 19.24 -11.93 13.65
C SER A 158 19.22 -12.07 12.12
N ARG A 159 18.08 -11.84 11.47
CA ARG A 159 17.93 -11.82 10.01
C ARG A 159 16.78 -10.92 9.56
N THR A 160 16.81 -10.49 8.31
CA THR A 160 15.70 -9.78 7.67
C THR A 160 14.47 -10.67 7.50
N GLY A 161 13.28 -10.10 7.64
CA GLY A 161 11.99 -10.76 7.39
C GLY A 161 11.60 -10.86 5.91
N GLY A 162 12.28 -10.12 5.03
CA GLY A 162 11.98 -10.03 3.60
C GLY A 162 10.98 -8.91 3.24
N MET A 163 10.62 -8.06 4.20
CA MET A 163 9.72 -6.91 3.99
C MET A 163 9.89 -5.86 5.10
N PRO A 164 9.48 -4.61 4.88
CA PRO A 164 9.48 -3.58 5.93
C PRO A 164 8.76 -4.04 7.20
N THR A 165 9.37 -3.82 8.35
CA THR A 165 8.82 -4.27 9.66
C THR A 165 7.39 -3.75 9.90
N VAL A 166 7.11 -2.53 9.42
CA VAL A 166 5.77 -1.91 9.52
C VAL A 166 4.72 -2.67 8.67
N ALA A 167 5.11 -3.18 7.50
CA ALA A 167 4.24 -3.99 6.66
C ALA A 167 4.00 -5.36 7.28
N ALA A 168 5.07 -6.00 7.76
CA ALA A 168 5.00 -7.26 8.49
C ALA A 168 4.04 -7.17 9.69
N LYS A 169 4.16 -6.10 10.48
CA LYS A 169 3.28 -5.83 11.63
C LYS A 169 1.82 -5.65 11.21
N LEU A 170 1.54 -4.90 10.13
CA LEU A 170 0.18 -4.71 9.64
C LEU A 170 -0.43 -6.02 9.14
N ILE A 171 0.33 -6.81 8.39
CA ILE A 171 -0.06 -8.14 7.90
C ILE A 171 -0.39 -9.06 9.09
N ASN A 172 0.49 -9.13 10.09
CA ASN A 172 0.26 -9.99 11.25
C ASN A 172 -0.95 -9.54 12.09
N LYS A 173 -1.10 -8.23 12.32
CA LYS A 173 -2.31 -7.68 12.96
C LYS A 173 -3.56 -8.06 12.18
N ALA A 174 -3.56 -7.87 10.86
CA ALA A 174 -4.71 -8.18 10.03
C ALA A 174 -5.06 -9.66 10.08
N ARG A 175 -4.05 -10.55 9.97
CA ARG A 175 -4.21 -12.01 10.06
C ARG A 175 -4.94 -12.41 11.33
N HIS A 176 -4.48 -11.96 12.49
CA HIS A 176 -5.00 -12.43 13.78
C HIS A 176 -6.23 -11.68 14.24
N TYR A 177 -6.36 -10.40 13.91
CA TYR A 177 -7.53 -9.63 14.29
C TYR A 177 -8.69 -9.82 13.32
N TYR A 178 -8.48 -9.59 12.02
CA TYR A 178 -9.57 -9.60 11.04
C TYR A 178 -9.86 -10.97 10.44
N TYR A 179 -8.82 -11.76 10.15
CA TYR A 179 -8.96 -12.99 9.35
C TYR A 179 -8.84 -14.29 10.15
N MET A 180 -8.68 -14.23 11.46
CA MET A 180 -8.71 -15.41 12.31
C MET A 180 -10.12 -15.64 12.86
N PRO A 181 -10.75 -16.81 12.60
CA PRO A 181 -12.09 -17.10 13.08
C PRO A 181 -12.22 -16.93 14.59
N GLY A 182 -13.31 -16.28 15.02
CA GLY A 182 -13.62 -16.07 16.43
C GLY A 182 -12.79 -14.98 17.14
N LYS A 183 -12.00 -14.19 16.41
CA LYS A 183 -11.35 -12.98 16.96
C LYS A 183 -12.14 -11.72 16.58
N GLY A 184 -11.63 -10.87 15.69
CA GLY A 184 -12.32 -9.64 15.24
C GLY A 184 -13.42 -9.89 14.21
N SER A 185 -13.39 -11.02 13.50
CA SER A 185 -14.49 -11.52 12.69
C SER A 185 -14.85 -12.94 13.13
N VAL A 186 -16.14 -13.23 13.33
CA VAL A 186 -16.61 -14.57 13.70
C VAL A 186 -16.22 -15.59 12.64
N GLN A 187 -16.32 -15.22 11.36
CA GLN A 187 -16.08 -16.11 10.22
C GLN A 187 -14.61 -16.07 9.74
N GLY A 188 -13.77 -15.16 10.23
CA GLY A 188 -12.41 -14.97 9.71
C GLY A 188 -12.38 -14.37 8.31
N THR A 189 -13.48 -13.74 7.89
CA THR A 189 -13.62 -13.05 6.60
C THR A 189 -14.14 -11.64 6.82
N ILE A 190 -13.94 -10.77 5.83
CA ILE A 190 -14.37 -9.38 5.87
C ILE A 190 -15.34 -9.11 4.71
N PRO A 191 -16.58 -8.66 4.96
CA PRO A 191 -17.59 -8.51 3.91
C PRO A 191 -17.39 -7.25 3.04
N HIS A 192 -16.25 -6.56 3.14
CA HIS A 192 -16.04 -5.27 2.50
C HIS A 192 -15.91 -5.40 0.97
N GLU A 193 -15.07 -6.31 0.48
CA GLU A 193 -14.96 -6.60 -0.96
C GLU A 193 -16.29 -7.07 -1.54
N ALA A 194 -16.96 -8.05 -0.90
CA ALA A 194 -18.26 -8.55 -1.34
C ALA A 194 -19.34 -7.44 -1.37
N GLY A 195 -19.39 -6.59 -0.33
CA GLY A 195 -20.32 -5.46 -0.27
C GLY A 195 -20.07 -4.42 -1.37
N MET A 196 -18.80 -4.06 -1.59
CA MET A 196 -18.43 -3.16 -2.69
C MET A 196 -18.77 -3.76 -4.05
N LYS A 197 -18.60 -5.08 -4.22
CA LYS A 197 -18.98 -5.78 -5.45
C LYS A 197 -20.46 -5.60 -5.76
N LEU A 198 -21.33 -5.75 -4.78
CA LEU A 198 -22.78 -5.58 -4.96
C LEU A 198 -23.15 -4.16 -5.39
N ILE A 199 -22.47 -3.14 -4.84
CA ILE A 199 -22.66 -1.74 -5.23
C ILE A 199 -22.23 -1.53 -6.68
N VAL A 200 -21.04 -2.01 -7.05
CA VAL A 200 -20.49 -1.89 -8.41
C VAL A 200 -21.37 -2.63 -9.42
N ASP A 201 -21.72 -3.89 -9.15
CA ASP A 201 -22.57 -4.70 -10.04
C ASP A 201 -23.95 -4.04 -10.23
N GLY A 202 -24.53 -3.48 -9.17
CA GLY A 202 -25.81 -2.74 -9.25
C GLY A 202 -25.71 -1.44 -10.07
N ALA A 203 -24.58 -0.75 -10.04
CA ALA A 203 -24.34 0.43 -10.86
C ALA A 203 -24.14 0.06 -12.34
N LEU A 204 -23.33 -0.98 -12.59
CA LEU A 204 -23.07 -1.50 -13.93
C LEU A 204 -24.34 -2.00 -14.62
N GLU A 205 -25.24 -2.64 -13.87
CA GLU A 205 -26.53 -3.07 -14.42
C GLU A 205 -27.37 -1.88 -14.92
N ARG A 206 -27.39 -0.78 -14.17
CA ARG A 206 -28.12 0.44 -14.57
C ARG A 206 -27.47 1.12 -15.78
N ILE A 207 -26.14 1.13 -15.84
CA ILE A 207 -25.39 1.61 -17.00
C ILE A 207 -25.74 0.75 -18.21
N ARG A 208 -25.73 -0.58 -18.07
CA ARG A 208 -26.06 -1.52 -19.13
C ARG A 208 -27.47 -1.35 -19.69
N GLN A 209 -28.44 -1.14 -18.82
CA GLN A 209 -29.83 -0.88 -19.21
C GLN A 209 -30.00 0.42 -19.99
N THR A 210 -29.14 1.41 -19.74
CA THR A 210 -29.25 2.75 -20.33
C THR A 210 -28.42 2.90 -21.61
N TYR A 211 -27.21 2.33 -21.62
CA TYR A 211 -26.19 2.57 -22.65
C TYR A 211 -25.76 1.30 -23.40
N GLY A 212 -26.27 0.12 -23.01
CA GLY A 212 -25.86 -1.17 -23.57
C GLY A 212 -24.61 -1.73 -22.89
N ASP A 213 -24.06 -2.80 -23.46
CA ASP A 213 -22.89 -3.48 -22.89
C ASP A 213 -21.62 -2.63 -23.03
N ILE A 214 -20.95 -2.38 -21.92
CA ILE A 214 -19.72 -1.56 -21.84
C ILE A 214 -18.65 -2.38 -21.14
N PRO A 215 -17.46 -2.57 -21.74
CA PRO A 215 -16.40 -3.31 -21.08
C PRO A 215 -15.95 -2.58 -19.83
N TYR A 216 -15.76 -3.33 -18.75
CA TYR A 216 -15.33 -2.77 -17.48
C TYR A 216 -14.28 -3.65 -16.81
N ARG A 217 -13.51 -3.03 -15.91
CA ARG A 217 -12.66 -3.71 -14.94
C ARG A 217 -12.86 -3.08 -13.58
N TRP A 218 -13.01 -3.91 -12.55
CA TRP A 218 -13.04 -3.47 -11.17
C TRP A 218 -11.88 -4.10 -10.40
N ILE A 219 -11.06 -3.25 -9.78
CA ILE A 219 -9.83 -3.64 -9.10
C ILE A 219 -9.70 -2.94 -7.75
N THR A 220 -8.90 -3.55 -6.87
CA THR A 220 -8.43 -2.88 -5.66
C THR A 220 -7.30 -1.91 -6.01
N ALA A 221 -7.31 -0.73 -5.37
CA ALA A 221 -6.28 0.28 -5.54
C ALA A 221 -4.90 -0.15 -4.96
N GLU A 222 -4.86 -1.22 -4.14
CA GLU A 222 -3.66 -1.66 -3.42
C GLU A 222 -2.90 -2.82 -4.11
N ASP A 223 -3.38 -3.30 -5.27
CA ASP A 223 -2.69 -4.31 -6.10
C ASP A 223 -2.36 -3.73 -7.48
N PHE A 224 -1.20 -3.07 -7.55
CA PHE A 224 -0.72 -2.41 -8.77
C PHE A 224 -0.49 -3.39 -9.93
N GLY A 225 -0.06 -4.62 -9.64
CA GLY A 225 0.18 -5.64 -10.65
C GLY A 225 -1.12 -6.04 -11.35
N ARG A 226 -2.16 -6.33 -10.56
CA ARG A 226 -3.50 -6.63 -11.09
C ARG A 226 -4.14 -5.42 -11.76
N ALA A 227 -3.99 -4.21 -11.19
CA ALA A 227 -4.55 -2.99 -11.76
C ALA A 227 -3.97 -2.69 -13.15
N ARG A 228 -2.65 -2.83 -13.32
CA ARG A 228 -1.98 -2.63 -14.61
C ARG A 228 -2.43 -3.63 -15.66
N ALA A 229 -2.45 -4.92 -15.32
CA ALA A 229 -2.92 -5.97 -16.23
C ALA A 229 -4.40 -5.77 -16.62
N ALA A 230 -5.24 -5.37 -15.66
CA ALA A 230 -6.64 -5.07 -15.92
C ALA A 230 -6.81 -3.89 -16.87
N MET A 231 -6.08 -2.79 -16.66
CA MET A 231 -6.13 -1.62 -17.55
C MET A 231 -5.72 -2.01 -18.98
N TYR A 232 -4.59 -2.70 -19.14
CA TYR A 232 -4.14 -3.17 -20.47
C TYR A 232 -5.21 -4.02 -21.14
N SER A 233 -5.78 -4.99 -20.40
CA SER A 233 -6.84 -5.84 -20.95
C SER A 233 -8.11 -5.08 -21.35
N LEU A 234 -8.39 -3.91 -20.74
CA LEU A 234 -9.51 -3.04 -21.13
C LEU A 234 -9.16 -2.26 -22.40
N LEU A 235 -7.94 -1.73 -22.47
CA LEU A 235 -7.43 -0.98 -23.62
C LEU A 235 -7.32 -1.84 -24.88
N ASP A 236 -6.89 -3.11 -24.73
CA ASP A 236 -6.77 -4.09 -25.81
C ASP A 236 -8.12 -4.47 -26.44
N GLU A 237 -9.25 -4.16 -25.78
CA GLU A 237 -10.59 -4.28 -26.38
C GLU A 237 -10.92 -3.12 -27.35
N GLY A 238 -9.98 -2.21 -27.57
CA GLY A 238 -10.11 -1.11 -28.53
C GLY A 238 -10.93 0.07 -28.00
N VAL A 239 -10.96 0.29 -26.68
CA VAL A 239 -11.63 1.48 -26.12
C VAL A 239 -10.92 2.77 -26.56
N ASP A 240 -11.70 3.81 -26.82
CA ASP A 240 -11.25 5.15 -27.21
C ASP A 240 -11.36 6.13 -26.03
N THR A 241 -12.30 5.88 -25.11
CA THR A 241 -12.43 6.60 -23.84
C THR A 241 -12.41 5.64 -22.67
N VAL A 242 -11.60 5.93 -21.65
CA VAL A 242 -11.64 5.28 -20.35
C VAL A 242 -12.30 6.21 -19.34
N VAL A 243 -13.38 5.73 -18.71
CA VAL A 243 -13.99 6.40 -17.57
C VAL A 243 -13.37 5.84 -16.28
N LEU A 244 -12.62 6.66 -15.57
CA LEU A 244 -12.09 6.35 -14.25
C LEU A 244 -13.17 6.59 -13.21
N SER A 245 -13.46 5.56 -12.42
CA SER A 245 -14.49 5.65 -11.40
C SER A 245 -14.02 5.04 -10.09
N ALA A 246 -14.56 5.56 -8.99
CA ALA A 246 -14.49 4.94 -7.69
C ALA A 246 -15.92 4.83 -7.11
N PRO A 247 -16.28 3.71 -6.47
CA PRO A 247 -17.60 3.48 -5.89
C PRO A 247 -17.86 4.35 -4.64
N ALA A 248 -16.82 4.97 -4.06
CA ALA A 248 -16.96 5.88 -2.94
C ALA A 248 -17.52 7.24 -3.41
N PRO A 249 -18.49 7.84 -2.70
CA PRO A 249 -19.08 9.12 -3.09
C PRO A 249 -18.18 10.34 -2.80
N VAL A 250 -17.08 10.14 -2.07
CA VAL A 250 -16.15 11.20 -1.67
C VAL A 250 -14.75 10.81 -2.10
N TYR A 251 -14.13 11.65 -2.94
CA TYR A 251 -12.77 11.44 -3.39
C TYR A 251 -11.78 12.18 -2.50
N SER A 252 -10.61 11.57 -2.31
CA SER A 252 -9.49 12.09 -1.56
C SER A 252 -8.23 12.12 -2.41
N HIS A 253 -7.29 12.98 -2.02
CA HIS A 253 -5.96 12.96 -2.63
C HIS A 253 -5.21 11.66 -2.33
N HIS A 254 -5.51 10.95 -1.25
CA HIS A 254 -4.78 9.77 -0.84
C HIS A 254 -5.21 8.51 -1.61
N GLU A 255 -6.52 8.32 -1.78
CA GLU A 255 -7.09 7.08 -2.33
C GLU A 255 -7.25 7.16 -3.85
N GLU A 256 -7.89 8.23 -4.35
CA GLU A 256 -8.21 8.37 -5.77
C GLU A 256 -7.10 9.11 -6.52
N PHE A 257 -6.89 10.41 -6.24
CA PHE A 257 -6.10 11.27 -7.14
C PHE A 257 -4.61 10.92 -7.15
N ASN A 258 -3.99 10.61 -6.00
CA ASN A 258 -2.60 10.13 -5.96
C ASN A 258 -2.49 8.61 -5.83
N GLY A 259 -3.61 7.92 -5.78
CA GLY A 259 -3.68 6.46 -5.78
C GLY A 259 -4.19 5.96 -7.13
N GLY A 260 -5.41 5.44 -7.13
CA GLY A 260 -5.97 4.70 -8.27
C GLY A 260 -5.93 5.46 -9.60
N PHE A 261 -6.30 6.75 -9.62
CA PHE A 261 -6.39 7.53 -10.86
C PHE A 261 -5.02 7.86 -11.43
N LYS A 262 -4.07 8.27 -10.57
CA LYS A 262 -2.69 8.49 -11.00
C LYS A 262 -2.09 7.24 -11.64
N HIS A 263 -2.27 6.08 -11.00
CA HIS A 263 -1.76 4.83 -11.52
C HIS A 263 -2.45 4.43 -12.83
N ALA A 264 -3.77 4.60 -12.93
CA ALA A 264 -4.51 4.37 -14.17
C ALA A 264 -3.97 5.22 -15.33
N MET A 265 -3.74 6.52 -15.10
CA MET A 265 -3.17 7.43 -16.10
C MET A 265 -1.77 7.00 -16.54
N HIS A 266 -0.92 6.57 -15.59
CA HIS A 266 0.39 6.02 -15.95
C HIS A 266 0.27 4.76 -16.82
N TYR A 267 -0.65 3.85 -16.50
CA TYR A 267 -0.84 2.62 -17.28
C TYR A 267 -1.37 2.90 -18.68
N ILE A 268 -2.26 3.88 -18.82
CA ILE A 268 -2.77 4.35 -20.11
C ILE A 268 -1.61 4.90 -20.94
N HIS A 269 -0.83 5.86 -20.43
CA HIS A 269 0.30 6.41 -21.17
C HIS A 269 1.33 5.33 -21.58
N GLU A 270 1.67 4.39 -20.68
CA GLU A 270 2.56 3.28 -21.03
C GLU A 270 2.00 2.39 -22.15
N TRP A 271 0.67 2.29 -22.26
CA TRP A 271 0.01 1.54 -23.33
C TRP A 271 -0.03 2.35 -24.63
N GLU A 272 -0.33 3.65 -24.58
CA GLU A 272 -0.34 4.56 -25.73
C GLU A 272 1.03 4.60 -26.43
N GLU A 273 2.13 4.67 -25.65
CA GLU A 273 3.52 4.63 -26.15
C GLU A 273 3.82 3.38 -27.00
N LYS A 274 3.09 2.28 -26.78
CA LYS A 274 3.30 1.01 -27.49
C LYS A 274 2.37 0.82 -28.69
N HIS A 275 1.27 1.57 -28.76
CA HIS A 275 0.20 1.34 -29.73
C HIS A 275 -0.09 2.55 -30.62
N ASP A 276 0.59 3.69 -30.41
CA ASP A 276 0.42 4.93 -31.18
C ASP A 276 -1.06 5.34 -31.30
N LYS A 277 -1.80 5.15 -30.21
CA LYS A 277 -3.22 5.46 -30.08
C LYS A 277 -3.42 6.29 -28.83
N HIS A 278 -4.08 7.43 -28.95
CA HIS A 278 -4.51 8.22 -27.81
C HIS A 278 -5.83 7.70 -27.23
N VAL A 279 -5.92 7.67 -25.91
CA VAL A 279 -7.10 7.27 -25.14
C VAL A 279 -7.56 8.47 -24.32
N LYS A 280 -8.79 8.92 -24.57
CA LYS A 280 -9.43 9.97 -23.77
C LYS A 280 -9.71 9.43 -22.37
N VAL A 281 -9.48 10.23 -21.33
CA VAL A 281 -9.79 9.85 -19.96
C VAL A 281 -10.81 10.79 -19.34
N VAL A 282 -11.86 10.23 -18.77
CA VAL A 282 -12.98 10.92 -18.10
C VAL A 282 -13.11 10.44 -16.66
#